data_AF-A0A397GEH9-F1
#
_entry.id   AF-A0A397GEH9-F1
#
_cell.length_a   1.000
_cell.length_b   1.000
_cell.length_c   1.000
_cell.angle_alpha   90.00
_cell.angle_beta   90.00
_cell.angle_gamma   90.00
#
_symmetry.space_group_name_H-M   'P 1'
#
loop_
_entity.id
_entity.type
_entity.pdbx_description
1 polymer ?
#
loop_
_entity_poly.entity_id
_entity_poly.type
_entity_poly.pdbx_seq_one_letter_code
_entity_poly.pdbx_strand_id
1 'polypeptide(L)'
;MNTKVSKNLLFVTLLIFSLLFAHVSGLSVKNRRSVKRAIGDVAYCTFYNYGYNSKVSGEFHFTEIATSTVRITGQFNTGYVDDVKSNYAYVIKNSSGTTIKDLTTEINAQITINIPGASAFECDFTGLTVDDLVGASFCVTYKTSTTIGDAVITKV
;
A
#
# COMPACT_ATOMS: atom_id res chain seq x y z
N MET A 1 -42.92 17.27 -41.47
CA MET A 1 -42.11 18.01 -40.48
C MET A 1 -40.64 17.75 -40.80
N ASN A 2 -39.99 18.64 -41.56
CA ASN A 2 -38.63 18.45 -42.07
C ASN A 2 -37.63 19.25 -41.22
N THR A 3 -36.89 18.56 -40.37
CA THR A 3 -35.78 19.13 -39.59
C THR A 3 -34.58 19.36 -40.51
N LYS A 4 -34.41 20.60 -40.99
CA LYS A 4 -33.13 21.08 -41.54
C LYS A 4 -32.15 21.25 -40.37
N VAL A 5 -31.53 20.17 -39.94
CA VAL A 5 -30.30 20.25 -39.14
C VAL A 5 -29.23 20.85 -40.06
N SER A 6 -28.74 22.04 -39.73
CA SER A 6 -27.71 22.70 -40.54
C SER A 6 -26.42 21.87 -40.46
N LYS A 7 -25.75 21.67 -41.60
CA LYS A 7 -24.47 20.93 -41.69
C LYS A 7 -23.41 21.47 -40.70
N ASN A 8 -23.51 22.75 -40.36
CA ASN A 8 -22.63 23.42 -39.39
C ASN A 8 -22.88 22.94 -37.95
N LEU A 9 -24.11 22.61 -37.57
CA LEU A 9 -24.43 22.11 -36.23
C LEU A 9 -23.91 20.69 -36.01
N LEU A 10 -23.94 19.84 -37.05
CA LEU A 10 -23.38 18.49 -37.03
C LEU A 10 -21.84 18.49 -36.93
N PHE A 11 -21.17 19.46 -37.56
CA PHE A 11 -19.72 19.58 -37.47
C PHE A 11 -19.23 20.02 -36.08
N VAL A 12 -19.94 20.96 -35.45
CA VAL A 12 -19.58 21.46 -34.11
C VAL A 12 -19.78 20.39 -33.04
N THR A 13 -20.86 19.60 -33.12
CA THR A 13 -21.08 18.49 -32.16
C THR A 13 -20.06 17.37 -32.31
N LEU A 14 -19.63 17.04 -33.54
CA LEU A 14 -18.57 16.05 -33.77
C LEU A 14 -17.22 16.49 -33.20
N LEU A 15 -16.89 17.77 -33.32
CA LEU A 15 -15.65 18.37 -32.81
C LEU A 15 -15.60 18.33 -31.28
N ILE A 16 -16.71 18.67 -30.61
CA ILE A 16 -16.82 18.60 -29.14
C ILE A 16 -16.72 17.13 -28.67
N PHE A 17 -17.35 16.19 -29.39
CA PHE A 17 -17.26 14.76 -29.04
C PHE A 17 -15.84 14.22 -29.18
N SER A 18 -15.08 14.65 -30.20
CA SER A 18 -13.67 14.26 -30.39
C SER A 18 -12.74 14.81 -29.30
N LEU A 19 -12.99 16.03 -28.81
CA LEU A 19 -12.23 16.63 -27.71
C LEU A 19 -12.54 15.97 -26.37
N LEU A 20 -13.79 15.54 -26.15
CA LEU A 20 -14.17 14.72 -25.00
C LEU A 20 -13.56 13.32 -25.07
N PHE A 21 -13.55 12.69 -26.25
CA PHE A 21 -12.92 11.38 -26.42
C PHE A 21 -11.40 11.46 -26.19
N ALA A 22 -10.73 12.53 -26.63
CA ALA A 22 -9.30 12.75 -26.35
C ALA A 22 -9.01 12.97 -24.85
N HIS A 23 -9.91 13.62 -24.11
CA HIS A 23 -9.79 13.78 -22.66
C HIS A 23 -10.04 12.46 -21.90
N VAL A 24 -11.00 11.65 -22.33
CA VAL A 24 -11.31 10.35 -21.70
C VAL A 24 -10.27 9.28 -22.06
N SER A 25 -9.71 9.30 -23.26
CA SER A 25 -8.65 8.37 -23.69
C SER A 25 -7.24 8.78 -23.22
N GLY A 26 -7.05 10.02 -22.77
CA GLY A 26 -5.85 10.48 -22.05
C GLY A 26 -5.83 10.09 -20.56
N LEU A 27 -6.96 9.65 -20.00
CA LEU A 27 -7.03 9.14 -18.63
C LEU A 27 -6.72 7.64 -18.61
N SER A 28 -5.43 7.37 -18.42
CA SER A 28 -4.91 6.16 -17.79
C SER A 28 -4.78 4.90 -18.65
N VAL A 29 -3.99 5.02 -19.72
CA VAL A 29 -2.91 4.04 -19.92
C VAL A 29 -1.61 4.77 -19.62
N LYS A 30 -1.31 4.95 -18.32
CA LYS A 30 0.08 5.09 -17.90
C LYS A 30 0.75 3.79 -18.31
N ASN A 31 1.37 3.82 -19.48
CA ASN A 31 2.60 3.15 -19.84
C ASN A 31 3.08 2.22 -18.71
N ARG A 32 2.50 1.02 -18.61
CA ARG A 32 3.06 -0.03 -17.77
C ARG A 32 4.37 -0.37 -18.43
N ARG A 33 5.43 0.27 -17.94
CA ARG A 33 6.80 -0.18 -18.15
C ARG A 33 6.78 -1.71 -18.08
N SER A 34 7.32 -2.30 -19.14
CA SER A 34 7.75 -3.69 -19.27
C SER A 34 7.86 -4.39 -17.91
N VAL A 35 7.13 -5.51 -17.79
CA VAL A 35 7.06 -6.45 -16.67
C VAL A 35 8.30 -6.40 -15.77
N LYS A 36 8.24 -5.59 -14.71
CA LYS A 36 9.13 -5.72 -13.56
C LYS A 36 8.56 -6.87 -12.73
N ARG A 37 8.91 -8.11 -13.10
CA ARG A 37 8.62 -9.30 -12.30
C ARG A 37 9.89 -10.10 -12.15
N ALA A 38 10.36 -10.24 -10.93
CA ALA A 38 11.13 -11.38 -10.52
C ALA A 38 10.46 -11.88 -9.24
N ILE A 39 9.70 -12.98 -9.33
CA ILE A 39 9.40 -13.78 -8.13
C ILE A 39 10.75 -13.98 -7.42
N GLY A 40 10.79 -13.67 -6.13
CA GLY A 40 12.03 -13.58 -5.36
C GLY A 40 12.56 -12.15 -5.16
N ASP A 41 11.88 -11.12 -5.66
CA ASP A 41 12.17 -9.73 -5.27
C ASP A 41 11.95 -9.55 -3.77
N VAL A 42 12.86 -8.80 -3.13
CA VAL A 42 12.84 -8.56 -1.68
C VAL A 42 12.94 -7.06 -1.39
N ALA A 43 12.20 -6.62 -0.38
CA ALA A 43 12.36 -5.34 0.27
C ALA A 43 12.29 -5.52 1.80
N TYR A 44 12.76 -4.55 2.55
CA TYR A 44 12.71 -4.57 4.01
C TYR A 44 12.36 -3.20 4.58
N CYS A 45 11.92 -3.18 5.83
CA CYS A 45 11.86 -1.96 6.62
C CYS A 45 12.25 -2.24 8.07
N THR A 46 12.89 -1.26 8.69
CA THR A 46 13.28 -1.33 10.10
C THR A 46 12.58 -0.20 10.86
N PHE A 47 11.85 -0.56 11.92
CA PHE A 47 11.32 0.39 12.88
C PHE A 47 12.40 0.70 13.90
N TYR A 48 12.83 1.96 13.94
CA TYR A 48 13.79 2.44 14.93
C TYR A 48 13.05 3.15 16.07
N ASN A 49 13.26 2.69 17.30
CA ASN A 49 12.75 3.32 18.51
C ASN A 49 13.65 4.52 18.90
N TYR A 50 13.67 5.55 18.06
CA TYR A 50 14.47 6.78 18.28
C TYR A 50 13.66 8.08 18.14
N GLY A 51 12.32 8.02 18.02
CA GLY A 51 11.49 9.20 17.75
C GLY A 51 10.45 9.49 18.83
N TYR A 52 10.07 10.77 18.97
CA TYR A 52 8.97 11.21 19.84
C TYR A 52 7.61 10.51 19.52
N ASN A 53 7.43 10.00 18.29
CA ASN A 53 6.20 9.34 17.82
C ASN A 53 6.38 7.85 17.46
N SER A 54 7.60 7.35 17.23
CA SER A 54 7.87 5.95 16.92
C SER A 54 8.17 5.19 18.20
N LYS A 55 7.17 4.50 18.74
CA LYS A 55 7.26 3.70 19.97
C LYS A 55 7.66 2.26 19.69
N VAL A 56 7.40 1.74 18.50
CA VAL A 56 7.74 0.36 18.14
C VAL A 56 9.13 0.24 17.53
N SER A 57 9.78 -0.88 17.80
CA SER A 57 10.99 -1.33 17.09
C SER A 57 10.76 -2.70 16.50
N GLY A 58 11.50 -3.03 15.45
CA GLY A 58 11.36 -4.31 14.75
C GLY A 58 11.92 -4.26 13.34
N GLU A 59 11.96 -5.40 12.68
CA GLU A 59 12.38 -5.53 11.30
C GLU A 59 11.40 -6.42 10.54
N PHE A 60 11.12 -6.04 9.30
CA PHE A 60 10.17 -6.73 8.43
C PHE A 60 10.76 -6.88 7.04
N HIS A 61 10.53 -8.04 6.45
CA HIS A 61 10.95 -8.41 5.11
C HIS A 61 9.71 -8.69 4.27
N PHE A 62 9.72 -8.19 3.04
CA PHE A 62 8.66 -8.32 2.06
C PHE A 62 9.23 -9.08 0.88
N THR A 63 8.74 -10.29 0.62
CA THR A 63 9.23 -11.15 -0.46
C THR A 63 8.10 -11.43 -1.45
N GLU A 64 8.33 -11.18 -2.73
CA GLU A 64 7.37 -11.56 -3.77
C GLU A 64 7.45 -13.06 -4.03
N ILE A 65 6.49 -13.82 -3.49
CA ILE A 65 6.48 -15.30 -3.54
C ILE A 65 5.73 -15.86 -4.75
N ALA A 66 4.85 -15.06 -5.33
CA ALA A 66 4.15 -15.36 -6.56
C ALA A 66 3.73 -14.04 -7.23
N THR A 67 3.14 -14.14 -8.44
CA THR A 67 2.68 -12.95 -9.17
C THR A 67 1.73 -12.11 -8.32
N SER A 68 2.17 -10.90 -7.96
CA SER A 68 1.39 -9.96 -7.14
C SER A 68 0.94 -10.54 -5.80
N THR A 69 1.73 -11.47 -5.25
CA THR A 69 1.58 -12.03 -3.91
C THR A 69 2.86 -11.80 -3.16
N VAL A 70 2.77 -11.04 -2.07
CA VAL A 70 3.91 -10.71 -1.20
C VAL A 70 3.71 -11.37 0.14
N ARG A 71 4.77 -12.01 0.61
CA ARG A 71 4.91 -12.50 1.98
C ARG A 71 5.58 -11.44 2.83
N ILE A 72 4.98 -11.10 3.95
CA ILE A 72 5.65 -10.32 5.00
C ILE A 72 6.05 -11.27 6.13
N THR A 73 7.32 -11.19 6.53
CA THR A 73 7.85 -11.83 7.74
C THR A 73 8.49 -10.78 8.61
N GLY A 74 8.46 -10.97 9.93
CA GLY A 74 9.15 -10.08 10.84
C GLY A 74 8.66 -10.18 12.26
N GLN A 75 9.18 -9.28 13.10
CA GLN A 75 8.86 -9.21 14.51
C GLN A 75 8.99 -7.77 15.01
N PHE A 76 8.05 -7.37 15.88
CA PHE A 76 8.22 -6.19 16.72
C PHE A 76 8.91 -6.57 18.04
N ASN A 77 10.00 -5.90 18.36
CA ASN A 77 10.81 -6.15 19.55
C ASN A 77 10.34 -5.34 20.77
N THR A 78 9.84 -4.12 20.55
CA THR A 78 9.34 -3.23 21.61
C THR A 78 8.16 -2.39 21.12
N GLY A 79 7.50 -1.66 22.02
CA GLY A 79 6.55 -0.59 21.73
C GLY A 79 5.07 -0.94 21.88
N TYR A 80 4.73 -2.20 22.09
CA TYR A 80 3.40 -2.61 22.50
C TYR A 80 3.16 -2.24 23.96
N VAL A 81 1.97 -1.72 24.26
CA VAL A 81 1.57 -1.23 25.59
C VAL A 81 0.35 -1.96 26.16
N ASP A 82 -0.33 -2.74 25.32
CA ASP A 82 -1.35 -3.71 25.69
C ASP A 82 -1.29 -4.92 24.74
N ASP A 83 -1.90 -6.03 25.16
CA ASP A 83 -1.95 -7.32 24.46
C ASP A 83 -3.22 -7.50 23.60
N VAL A 84 -4.08 -6.49 23.57
CA VAL A 84 -5.36 -6.53 22.85
C VAL A 84 -5.10 -6.22 21.37
N LYS A 85 -4.94 -7.26 20.56
CA LYS A 85 -4.62 -7.17 19.12
C LYS A 85 -5.48 -6.19 18.33
N SER A 86 -6.78 -6.11 18.63
CA SER A 86 -7.72 -5.20 17.96
C SER A 86 -7.49 -3.71 18.25
N ASN A 87 -6.64 -3.37 19.24
CA ASN A 87 -6.22 -2.00 19.47
C ASN A 87 -5.15 -1.55 18.47
N TYR A 88 -4.58 -2.46 17.67
CA TYR A 88 -3.54 -2.14 16.69
C TYR A 88 -4.06 -2.32 15.27
N ALA A 89 -3.66 -1.40 14.40
CA ALA A 89 -3.85 -1.51 12.96
C ALA A 89 -2.51 -1.41 12.24
N TYR A 90 -2.40 -2.17 11.14
CA TYR A 90 -1.17 -2.36 10.37
C TYR A 90 -1.48 -2.07 8.91
N VAL A 91 -0.94 -0.97 8.40
CA VAL A 91 -1.29 -0.48 7.06
C VAL A 91 -0.03 -0.10 6.29
N ILE A 92 -0.05 -0.30 4.98
CA ILE A 92 0.96 0.22 4.06
C ILE A 92 0.40 1.49 3.43
N LYS A 93 1.14 2.59 3.52
CA LYS A 93 0.78 3.90 2.97
C LYS A 93 1.76 4.32 1.88
N ASN A 94 1.26 4.85 0.78
CA ASN A 94 2.12 5.45 -0.24
C ASN A 94 2.74 6.77 0.26
N SER A 95 3.62 7.38 -0.55
CA SER A 95 4.29 8.65 -0.23
C SER A 95 3.35 9.84 -0.01
N SER A 96 2.10 9.77 -0.48
CA SER A 96 1.06 10.78 -0.20
C SER A 96 0.28 10.49 1.08
N GLY A 97 0.64 9.46 1.86
CA GLY A 97 -0.04 9.06 3.09
C GLY A 97 -1.35 8.28 2.88
N THR A 98 -1.68 7.89 1.64
CA THR A 98 -2.88 7.09 1.34
C THR A 98 -2.62 5.62 1.61
N THR A 99 -3.51 4.96 2.35
CA THR A 99 -3.45 3.51 2.54
C THR A 99 -3.62 2.78 1.22
N ILE A 100 -2.61 2.00 0.83
CA ILE A 100 -2.63 1.14 -0.35
C ILE A 100 -2.87 -0.34 0.01
N LYS A 101 -2.62 -0.71 1.27
CA LYS A 101 -2.94 -2.03 1.80
C LYS A 101 -3.23 -1.95 3.29
N ASP A 102 -4.33 -2.57 3.72
CA ASP A 102 -4.59 -2.87 5.13
C ASP A 102 -4.24 -4.35 5.36
N LEU A 103 -3.40 -4.61 6.36
CA LEU A 103 -2.93 -5.94 6.75
C LEU A 103 -3.39 -6.31 8.16
N THR A 104 -4.31 -5.52 8.73
CA THR A 104 -4.68 -5.64 10.15
C THR A 104 -5.28 -7.00 10.46
N THR A 105 -6.13 -7.52 9.59
CA THR A 105 -6.78 -8.83 9.78
C THR A 105 -5.76 -9.96 9.70
N GLU A 106 -4.91 -9.94 8.68
CA GLU A 106 -3.91 -10.96 8.39
C GLU A 106 -2.85 -11.04 9.49
N ILE A 107 -2.35 -9.89 9.95
CA ILE A 107 -1.36 -9.83 11.03
C ILE A 107 -1.98 -10.22 12.37
N ASN A 108 -3.18 -9.73 12.70
CA ASN A 108 -3.83 -10.08 13.98
C ASN A 108 -4.17 -11.57 14.10
N ALA A 109 -4.42 -12.26 12.97
CA ALA A 109 -4.64 -13.69 12.93
C ALA A 109 -3.40 -14.50 13.38
N GLN A 110 -2.19 -13.94 13.23
CA GLN A 110 -0.94 -14.68 13.43
C GLN A 110 -0.07 -14.18 14.57
N ILE A 111 -0.03 -12.87 14.79
CA ILE A 111 0.83 -12.27 15.80
C ILE A 111 0.37 -12.63 17.21
N THR A 112 1.27 -12.86 18.13
CA THR A 112 0.97 -12.91 19.58
C THR A 112 1.70 -11.76 20.24
N ILE A 113 0.96 -10.84 20.88
CA ILE A 113 1.57 -9.68 21.54
C ILE A 113 2.08 -10.11 22.92
N ASN A 114 3.37 -9.94 23.15
CA ASN A 114 4.06 -10.26 24.39
C ASN A 114 4.81 -9.00 24.85
N ILE A 115 4.09 -8.12 25.55
CA ILE A 115 4.58 -6.80 25.96
C ILE A 115 6.00 -6.91 26.56
N PRO A 116 6.96 -6.07 26.12
CA PRO A 116 6.79 -4.88 25.27
C PRO A 116 6.79 -5.16 23.76
N GLY A 117 6.96 -6.40 23.31
CA GLY A 117 7.07 -6.77 21.89
C GLY A 117 5.96 -7.71 21.43
N ALA A 118 6.27 -8.53 20.42
CA ALA A 118 5.39 -9.56 19.89
C ALA A 118 6.17 -10.78 19.40
N SER A 119 5.49 -11.89 19.15
CA SER A 119 6.07 -13.02 18.43
C SER A 119 6.40 -12.63 16.98
N ALA A 120 7.32 -13.38 16.36
CA ALA A 120 7.43 -13.35 14.91
C ALA A 120 6.11 -13.79 14.26
N PHE A 121 5.83 -13.29 13.06
CA PHE A 121 4.69 -13.70 12.24
C PHE A 121 5.07 -13.77 10.77
N GLU A 122 4.26 -14.48 9.99
CA GLU A 122 4.41 -14.60 8.54
C GLU A 122 3.03 -14.56 7.88
N CYS A 123 2.70 -13.55 7.09
CA CYS A 123 1.44 -13.58 6.33
C CYS A 123 1.62 -13.17 4.88
N ASP A 124 0.75 -13.71 4.04
CA ASP A 124 0.73 -13.43 2.61
C ASP A 124 -0.40 -12.45 2.28
N PHE A 125 -0.15 -11.56 1.33
CA PHE A 125 -1.19 -10.70 0.79
C PHE A 125 -1.04 -10.53 -0.72
N THR A 126 -2.18 -10.32 -1.39
CA THR A 126 -2.25 -10.19 -2.84
C THR A 126 -2.56 -8.76 -3.28
N GLY A 127 -2.33 -8.48 -4.57
CA GLY A 127 -2.72 -7.25 -5.25
C GLY A 127 -1.62 -6.20 -5.38
N LEU A 128 -0.44 -6.44 -4.83
CA LEU A 128 0.75 -5.59 -4.93
C LEU A 128 1.98 -6.44 -5.21
N THR A 129 2.97 -5.86 -5.86
CA THR A 129 4.33 -6.41 -6.06
C THR A 129 5.30 -5.75 -5.08
N VAL A 130 6.49 -6.30 -4.87
CA VAL A 130 7.51 -5.63 -4.04
C VAL A 130 7.86 -4.24 -4.60
N ASP A 131 7.89 -4.08 -5.91
CA ASP A 131 8.14 -2.78 -6.54
C ASP A 131 7.05 -1.74 -6.24
N ASP A 132 5.80 -2.15 -6.01
CA ASP A 132 4.74 -1.24 -5.58
C ASP A 132 4.92 -0.77 -4.12
N LEU A 133 5.66 -1.55 -3.31
CA LEU A 133 5.90 -1.26 -1.90
C LEU A 133 7.12 -0.37 -1.68
N VAL A 134 8.12 -0.42 -2.57
CA VAL A 134 9.36 0.35 -2.39
C VAL A 134 9.07 1.85 -2.36
N GLY A 135 9.51 2.52 -1.30
CA GLY A 135 9.23 3.94 -1.03
C GLY A 135 7.88 4.22 -0.36
N ALA A 136 7.04 3.21 -0.16
CA ALA A 136 5.89 3.27 0.74
C ALA A 136 6.33 3.08 2.20
N SER A 137 5.45 3.41 3.14
CA SER A 137 5.66 3.21 4.58
C SER A 137 4.81 2.07 5.11
N PHE A 138 5.40 1.20 5.93
CA PHE A 138 4.66 0.30 6.80
C PHE A 138 4.37 1.03 8.13
N CYS A 139 3.10 1.24 8.43
CA CYS A 139 2.64 2.04 9.56
C CYS A 139 1.87 1.18 10.57
N VAL A 140 2.10 1.46 11.84
CA VAL A 140 1.38 0.85 12.96
C VAL A 140 0.68 1.95 13.75
N THR A 141 -0.62 1.78 13.99
CA THR A 141 -1.39 2.70 14.83
C THR A 141 -2.00 1.99 16.03
N TYR A 142 -2.07 2.70 17.15
CA TYR A 142 -2.72 2.29 18.39
C TYR A 142 -4.02 3.06 18.59
N LYS A 143 -5.09 2.35 18.95
CA LYS A 143 -6.46 2.87 19.18
C LYS A 143 -6.88 3.87 18.11
N THR A 144 -6.64 3.51 16.85
CA THR A 144 -7.04 4.19 15.60
C THR A 144 -6.65 5.68 15.47
N SER A 145 -5.85 6.22 16.38
CA SER A 145 -5.58 7.67 16.47
C SER A 145 -4.10 8.00 16.68
N THR A 146 -3.33 7.07 17.24
CA THR A 146 -1.91 7.31 17.53
C THR A 146 -1.04 6.44 16.62
N THR A 147 -0.34 7.04 15.67
CA THR A 147 0.75 6.34 14.98
C THR A 147 1.86 6.05 15.98
N ILE A 148 2.20 4.78 16.13
CA ILE A 148 3.27 4.31 17.03
C ILE A 148 4.45 3.73 16.27
N GLY A 149 4.34 3.59 14.95
CA GLY A 149 5.42 3.17 14.08
C GLY A 149 5.17 3.62 12.65
N ASP A 150 6.23 4.05 11.98
CA ASP A 150 6.27 4.37 10.56
C ASP A 150 7.67 4.04 10.06
N ALA A 151 7.78 3.12 9.11
CA ALA A 151 9.04 2.68 8.53
C ALA A 151 8.95 2.59 7.02
N VAL A 152 9.87 3.25 6.31
CA VAL A 152 9.94 3.23 4.85
C VAL A 152 10.45 1.87 4.37
N ILE A 153 9.76 1.31 3.39
CA ILE A 153 10.11 0.05 2.75
C ILE A 153 11.17 0.32 1.68
N THR A 154 12.31 -0.35 1.80
CA THR A 154 13.50 -0.17 0.96
C THR A 154 13.81 -1.47 0.24
N LYS A 155 14.12 -1.38 -1.07
CA LYS A 155 14.56 -2.53 -1.86
C LYS A 155 15.87 -3.09 -1.28
N VAL A 156 16.02 -4.42 -1.28
CA VAL A 156 17.31 -5.08 -1.01
C VAL A 156 18.24 -4.93 -2.21
#